data_AF-A0A1G9HUN4-F1
#
_entry.id   AF-A0A1G9HUN4-F1
#
_cell.length_a   1.000
_cell.length_b   1.000
_cell.length_c   1.000
_cell.angle_alpha   90.00
_cell.angle_beta   90.00
_cell.angle_gamma   90.00
#
_symmetry.space_group_name_H-M   'P 1'
#
loop_
_entity.id
_entity.type
_entity.pdbx_description
1 polymer ?
#
loop_
_entity_poly.entity_id
_entity_poly.type
_entity_poly.pdbx_seq_one_letter_code
_entity_poly.pdbx_strand_id
1 'polypeptide(L)'
;MASLQDTSLSLRERERRMFREIRSGNVPDFYRQLVEVTDTATVAGERHQIRYFVLPDFLALGSNDDYVYCPMTCMLAQRVANRLKCRLVTRRVSDRLYQEAALRLRPQPIPPSDTMTSVTVLVQHNAMVQAQRDSSLRQAPLGQLVAGHKKDVVLSDRMVNARGNVRVVIYGWHRPNGKAIQPLYNGHRPDWVDYSHGIRLLQRRVWVDGKPTTVRRVLRSDWHPLLSDEGPLRHTRYPTSRRFYRDAR
;
A
#
# COMPACT_ATOMS: atom_id res chain seq x y z
N MET A 1 5.27 20.45 -0.50
CA MET A 1 6.03 19.35 -1.13
C MET A 1 7.51 19.32 -0.79
N ALA A 2 8.21 20.45 -0.90
CA ALA A 2 9.69 20.55 -0.83
C ALA A 2 10.35 19.79 0.34
N SER A 3 9.72 19.71 1.50
CA SER A 3 10.33 19.07 2.69
C SER A 3 10.47 17.54 2.64
N LEU A 4 9.79 16.84 1.72
CA LEU A 4 9.89 15.38 1.56
C LEU A 4 10.91 14.97 0.51
N GLN A 5 11.21 15.89 -0.40
CA GLN A 5 12.20 15.78 -1.46
C GLN A 5 13.58 16.33 -1.03
N ASP A 6 13.66 16.79 0.22
CA ASP A 6 14.89 17.24 0.87
C ASP A 6 15.85 16.06 1.08
N THR A 7 16.95 16.08 0.33
CA THR A 7 18.00 15.05 0.34
C THR A 7 18.84 15.09 1.62
N SER A 8 18.79 16.17 2.41
CA SER A 8 19.59 16.31 3.63
C SER A 8 18.96 15.60 4.84
N LEU A 9 17.70 15.15 4.74
CA LEU A 9 16.99 14.50 5.84
C LEU A 9 17.33 13.02 5.94
N SER A 10 17.55 12.56 7.17
CA SER A 10 17.56 11.13 7.45
C SER A 10 16.19 10.50 7.15
N LEU A 11 16.16 9.19 6.85
CA LEU A 11 14.92 8.44 6.68
C LEU A 11 13.96 8.67 7.87
N ARG A 12 14.50 8.64 9.09
CA ARG A 12 13.73 8.83 10.32
C ARG A 12 13.08 10.21 10.41
N GLU A 13 13.79 11.26 10.03
CA GLU A 13 13.25 12.63 10.03
C GLU A 13 12.20 12.81 8.94
N ARG A 14 12.47 12.27 7.74
CA ARG A 14 11.52 12.27 6.63
C ARG A 14 10.22 11.58 7.03
N GLU A 15 10.28 10.38 7.60
CA GLU A 15 9.10 9.66 8.09
C GLU A 15 8.35 10.37 9.22
N ARG A 16 9.07 11.05 10.13
CA ARG A 16 8.44 11.88 11.17
C ARG A 16 7.67 13.04 10.54
N ARG A 17 8.23 13.69 9.51
CA ARG A 17 7.55 14.76 8.75
C ARG A 17 6.34 14.19 8.02
N MET A 18 6.50 13.11 7.24
CA MET A 18 5.39 12.42 6.56
C MET A 18 4.24 12.11 7.51
N PHE A 19 4.52 11.52 8.67
CA PHE A 19 3.46 11.19 9.65
C PHE A 19 2.72 12.44 10.15
N ARG A 20 3.42 13.55 10.37
CA ARG A 20 2.81 14.82 10.82
C ARG A 20 1.88 15.38 9.74
N GLU A 21 2.33 15.42 8.49
CA GLU A 21 1.54 15.90 7.35
C GLU A 21 0.28 15.07 7.12
N ILE A 22 0.41 13.73 7.13
CA ILE A 22 -0.76 12.85 7.01
C ILE A 22 -1.75 13.09 8.16
N ARG A 23 -1.21 13.28 9.38
CA ARG A 23 -2.03 13.50 10.58
C ARG A 23 -2.74 14.86 10.59
N SER A 24 -2.14 15.91 10.03
CA SER A 24 -2.77 17.22 9.85
C SER A 24 -3.75 17.23 8.67
N GLY A 25 -3.74 16.19 7.85
CA GLY A 25 -4.65 16.06 6.72
C GLY A 25 -4.12 16.65 5.42
N ASN A 26 -2.81 16.90 5.31
CA ASN A 26 -2.15 17.33 4.08
C ASN A 26 -2.06 16.17 3.07
N VAL A 27 -3.20 15.78 2.52
CA VAL A 27 -3.34 14.75 1.51
C VAL A 27 -4.29 15.26 0.44
N PRO A 28 -4.16 14.81 -0.82
CA PRO A 28 -5.06 15.23 -1.89
C PRO A 28 -6.54 15.05 -1.52
N ASP A 29 -7.38 15.98 -1.95
CA ASP A 29 -8.79 15.99 -1.61
C ASP A 29 -9.56 14.83 -2.25
N PHE A 30 -9.06 14.28 -3.36
CA PHE A 30 -9.65 13.08 -3.95
C PHE A 30 -9.54 11.84 -3.03
N TYR A 31 -8.72 11.86 -1.97
CA TYR A 31 -8.72 10.80 -0.95
C TYR A 31 -9.83 10.93 0.10
N ARG A 32 -10.60 12.03 0.11
CA ARG A 32 -11.74 12.19 1.04
C ARG A 32 -12.90 11.25 0.68
N GLN A 33 -12.95 10.77 -0.56
CA GLN A 33 -13.88 9.76 -1.03
C GLN A 33 -13.13 8.45 -1.26
N LEU A 34 -13.50 7.40 -0.53
CA LEU A 34 -12.93 6.07 -0.73
C LEU A 34 -13.68 5.37 -1.86
N VAL A 35 -12.98 4.51 -2.59
CA VAL A 35 -13.59 3.69 -3.64
C VAL A 35 -14.13 2.41 -3.04
N GLU A 36 -15.40 2.12 -3.31
CA GLU A 36 -16.01 0.84 -2.96
C GLU A 36 -15.51 -0.26 -3.90
N VAL A 37 -15.17 -1.41 -3.33
CA VAL A 37 -14.74 -2.61 -4.05
C VAL A 37 -15.47 -3.81 -3.49
N THR A 38 -15.93 -4.68 -4.38
CA THR A 38 -16.53 -5.97 -4.04
C THR A 38 -15.63 -7.12 -4.51
N ASP A 39 -15.58 -8.19 -3.73
CA ASP A 39 -14.93 -9.45 -4.12
C ASP A 39 -15.81 -10.63 -3.67
N THR A 40 -15.60 -11.79 -4.25
CA THR A 40 -16.29 -13.03 -3.86
C THR A 40 -15.30 -14.16 -3.66
N ALA A 41 -15.61 -15.06 -2.74
CA ALA A 41 -14.87 -16.30 -2.54
C ALA A 41 -15.82 -17.41 -2.09
N THR A 42 -15.44 -18.65 -2.35
CA THR A 42 -16.14 -19.81 -1.81
C THR A 42 -15.59 -20.16 -0.43
N VAL A 43 -16.46 -20.25 0.57
CA VAL A 43 -16.12 -20.67 1.95
C VAL A 43 -17.08 -21.80 2.32
N ALA A 44 -16.55 -22.92 2.79
CA ALA A 44 -17.34 -24.11 3.14
C ALA A 44 -18.32 -24.58 2.03
N GLY A 45 -17.95 -24.39 0.75
CA GLY A 45 -18.77 -24.79 -0.39
C GLY A 45 -19.77 -23.74 -0.89
N GLU A 46 -19.98 -22.65 -0.15
CA GLU A 46 -20.91 -21.58 -0.52
C GLU A 46 -20.18 -20.33 -1.03
N ARG A 47 -20.76 -19.65 -2.01
CA ARG A 47 -20.20 -18.39 -2.54
C ARG A 47 -20.64 -17.23 -1.67
N HIS A 48 -19.67 -16.49 -1.14
CA HIS A 48 -19.90 -15.31 -0.32
C HIS A 48 -19.30 -14.06 -0.96
N GLN A 49 -19.86 -12.91 -0.59
CA GLN A 49 -19.41 -11.60 -1.06
C GLN A 49 -18.82 -10.79 0.09
N ILE A 50 -17.73 -10.08 -0.19
CA ILE A 50 -17.21 -9.02 0.65
C ILE A 50 -17.30 -7.68 -0.07
N ARG A 51 -17.66 -6.63 0.68
CA ARG A 51 -17.63 -5.23 0.24
C ARG A 51 -16.74 -4.44 1.18
N TYR A 52 -15.88 -3.60 0.62
CA TYR A 52 -14.94 -2.79 1.37
C TYR A 52 -14.56 -1.50 0.64
N PHE A 53 -13.91 -0.58 1.35
CA PHE A 53 -13.53 0.73 0.82
C PHE A 53 -12.02 0.91 0.86
N VAL A 54 -11.43 1.42 -0.22
CA VAL A 54 -9.98 1.65 -0.34
C VAL A 54 -9.67 3.08 -0.76
N LEU A 55 -8.43 3.52 -0.55
CA LEU A 55 -7.95 4.71 -1.23
C LEU A 55 -7.99 4.50 -2.76
N PRO A 56 -8.38 5.53 -3.53
CA PRO A 56 -8.39 5.47 -4.99
C PRO A 56 -6.99 5.28 -5.60
N ASP A 57 -5.93 5.65 -4.89
CA ASP A 57 -4.56 5.48 -5.35
C ASP A 57 -3.62 5.14 -4.19
N PHE A 58 -2.35 4.85 -4.46
CA PHE A 58 -1.32 4.75 -3.43
C PHE A 58 -1.20 6.07 -2.68
N LEU A 59 -1.04 6.01 -1.36
CA LEU A 59 -1.01 7.18 -0.50
C LEU A 59 0.04 8.21 -0.96
N ALA A 60 -0.44 9.42 -1.19
CA ALA A 60 0.35 10.60 -1.45
C ALA A 60 0.10 11.69 -0.39
N LEU A 61 1.05 12.61 -0.29
CA LEU A 61 0.91 13.88 0.43
C LEU A 61 0.64 14.98 -0.60
N GLY A 62 0.08 16.13 -0.20
CA GLY A 62 -0.11 17.29 -1.10
C GLY A 62 -1.54 17.67 -1.43
N SER A 63 -1.71 18.37 -2.56
CA SER A 63 -2.99 18.79 -3.12
C SER A 63 -3.36 17.95 -4.34
N ASN A 64 -4.51 18.23 -4.97
CA ASN A 64 -4.88 17.56 -6.23
C ASN A 64 -3.93 17.91 -7.38
N ASP A 65 -3.33 19.10 -7.35
CA ASP A 65 -2.48 19.62 -8.42
C ASP A 65 -0.99 19.34 -8.19
N ASP A 66 -0.57 19.15 -6.94
CA ASP A 66 0.81 18.88 -6.56
C ASP A 66 0.87 17.87 -5.40
N TYR A 67 1.06 16.60 -5.76
CA TYR A 67 1.16 15.49 -4.80
C TYR A 67 2.33 14.56 -5.08
N VAL A 68 2.92 14.02 -4.02
CA VAL A 68 4.04 13.05 -4.14
C VAL A 68 3.66 11.76 -3.45
N TYR A 69 3.78 10.65 -4.18
CA TYR A 69 3.60 9.32 -3.61
C TYR A 69 4.62 9.10 -2.49
N CYS A 70 4.19 8.49 -1.38
CA CYS A 70 5.00 8.42 -0.17
C CYS A 70 5.51 6.99 0.11
N PRO A 71 6.58 6.51 -0.56
CA PRO A 71 7.36 5.38 -0.09
C PRO A 71 7.75 5.58 1.38
N MET A 72 7.44 4.58 2.21
CA MET A 72 7.74 4.60 3.64
C MET A 72 7.96 3.17 4.15
N THR A 73 8.54 3.06 5.35
CA THR A 73 8.74 1.78 6.01
C THR A 73 7.40 1.12 6.31
N CYS A 74 7.38 -0.21 6.41
CA CYS A 74 6.18 -0.91 6.84
C CYS A 74 5.72 -0.47 8.25
N MET A 75 6.64 0.07 9.06
CA MET A 75 6.33 0.59 10.38
C MET A 75 5.62 1.92 10.36
N LEU A 76 6.04 2.86 9.52
CA LEU A 76 5.28 4.08 9.32
C LEU A 76 3.94 3.78 8.65
N ALA A 77 3.93 2.95 7.60
CA ALA A 77 2.71 2.57 6.89
C ALA A 77 1.65 2.00 7.84
N GLN A 78 2.05 1.14 8.77
CA GLN A 78 1.15 0.59 9.78
C GLN A 78 0.65 1.65 10.79
N ARG A 79 1.51 2.60 11.20
CA ARG A 79 1.10 3.70 12.08
C ARG A 79 0.10 4.62 11.40
N VAL A 80 0.32 4.92 10.12
CA VAL A 80 -0.61 5.67 9.27
C VAL A 80 -1.94 4.93 9.15
N ALA A 81 -1.91 3.64 8.80
CA ALA A 81 -3.12 2.81 8.73
C ALA A 81 -3.90 2.82 10.04
N ASN A 82 -3.23 2.68 11.19
CA ASN A 82 -3.88 2.77 12.50
C ASN A 82 -4.52 4.15 12.73
N ARG A 83 -3.81 5.24 12.42
CA ARG A 83 -4.29 6.61 12.61
C ARG A 83 -5.52 6.93 11.75
N LEU A 84 -5.59 6.36 10.55
CA LEU A 84 -6.67 6.54 9.60
C LEU A 84 -7.79 5.48 9.71
N LYS A 85 -7.73 4.61 10.73
CA LYS A 85 -8.68 3.49 10.92
C LYS A 85 -8.75 2.56 9.70
N CYS A 86 -7.60 2.32 9.07
CA CYS A 86 -7.39 1.46 7.92
C CYS A 86 -6.49 0.26 8.25
N ARG A 87 -6.26 -0.58 7.24
CA ARG A 87 -5.30 -1.68 7.17
C ARG A 87 -4.49 -1.56 5.88
N LEU A 88 -3.29 -2.12 5.90
CA LEU A 88 -2.57 -2.41 4.66
C LEU A 88 -3.28 -3.55 3.93
N VAL A 89 -3.13 -3.60 2.62
CA VAL A 89 -3.74 -4.61 1.76
C VAL A 89 -2.98 -5.94 1.85
N THR A 90 -3.60 -7.04 1.46
CA THR A 90 -2.91 -8.32 1.21
C THR A 90 -2.54 -8.44 -0.27
N ARG A 91 -1.84 -9.51 -0.65
CA ARG A 91 -1.63 -9.86 -2.06
C ARG A 91 -2.96 -9.97 -2.83
N ARG A 92 -3.90 -10.77 -2.32
CA ARG A 92 -5.23 -10.94 -2.93
C ARG A 92 -5.93 -9.60 -3.15
N VAL A 93 -5.92 -8.71 -2.16
CA VAL A 93 -6.54 -7.40 -2.29
C VAL A 93 -5.81 -6.55 -3.33
N SER A 94 -4.47 -6.56 -3.35
CA SER A 94 -3.68 -5.86 -4.38
C SER A 94 -4.05 -6.34 -5.80
N ASP A 95 -4.20 -7.64 -6.00
CA ASP A 95 -4.67 -8.23 -7.28
C ASP A 95 -6.08 -7.78 -7.65
N ARG A 96 -7.02 -7.84 -6.69
CA ARG A 96 -8.40 -7.37 -6.89
C ARG A 96 -8.44 -5.89 -7.25
N LEU A 97 -7.67 -5.04 -6.56
CA LEU A 97 -7.61 -3.61 -6.88
C LEU A 97 -7.05 -3.34 -8.28
N TYR A 98 -6.10 -4.15 -8.76
CA TYR A 98 -5.65 -4.06 -10.14
C TYR A 98 -6.75 -4.43 -11.15
N GLN A 99 -7.50 -5.49 -10.86
CA GLN A 99 -8.61 -5.93 -11.71
C GLN A 99 -9.75 -4.91 -11.76
N GLU A 100 -10.09 -4.26 -10.65
CA GLU A 100 -11.18 -3.28 -10.58
C GLU A 100 -10.74 -1.84 -10.95
N ALA A 101 -9.43 -1.59 -11.13
CA ALA A 101 -8.94 -0.25 -11.42
C ALA A 101 -9.47 0.28 -12.76
N ALA A 102 -10.07 1.47 -12.73
CA ALA A 102 -10.46 2.21 -13.93
C ALA A 102 -9.24 2.59 -14.79
N LEU A 103 -8.09 2.80 -14.15
CA LEU A 103 -6.81 3.03 -14.82
C LEU A 103 -5.73 2.08 -14.32
N ARG A 104 -5.16 1.31 -15.24
CA ARG A 104 -4.04 0.39 -14.99
C ARG A 104 -2.78 0.97 -15.63
N LEU A 105 -2.00 1.71 -14.84
CA LEU A 105 -0.75 2.30 -15.27
C LEU A 105 0.32 1.22 -15.46
N ARG A 106 1.16 1.38 -16.50
CA ARG A 106 2.26 0.44 -16.78
C ARG A 106 3.38 0.66 -15.74
N PRO A 107 3.93 -0.40 -15.15
CA PRO A 107 5.12 -0.28 -14.30
C PRO A 107 6.28 0.38 -15.05
N GLN A 108 6.99 1.28 -14.38
CA GLN A 108 8.20 1.94 -14.91
C GLN A 108 9.38 1.71 -13.96
N PRO A 109 9.95 0.49 -13.91
CA PRO A 109 11.08 0.19 -13.05
C PRO A 109 12.32 1.00 -13.47
N ILE A 110 13.04 1.52 -12.48
CA ILE A 110 14.39 2.06 -12.64
C ILE A 110 15.38 0.93 -12.34
N PRO A 111 16.40 0.67 -13.19
CA PRO A 111 17.37 -0.40 -12.95
C PRO A 111 17.94 -0.38 -11.52
N PRO A 112 18.11 -1.55 -10.88
CA PRO A 112 18.70 -1.63 -9.55
C PRO A 112 20.07 -0.96 -9.48
N SER A 113 20.29 -0.15 -8.45
CA SER A 113 21.56 0.49 -8.12
C SER A 113 21.63 0.82 -6.63
N ASP A 114 22.81 1.15 -6.12
CA ASP A 114 23.02 1.51 -4.71
C ASP A 114 22.29 2.79 -4.29
N THR A 115 21.81 3.59 -5.24
CA THR A 115 21.07 4.83 -4.99
C THR A 115 19.55 4.64 -5.02
N MET A 116 19.02 3.42 -5.17
CA MET A 116 17.58 3.17 -5.32
C MET A 116 16.71 3.59 -4.12
N THR A 117 17.32 3.76 -2.94
CA THR A 117 16.69 4.25 -1.71
C THR A 117 16.85 5.77 -1.52
N SER A 118 17.62 6.43 -2.40
CA SER A 118 17.88 7.87 -2.36
C SER A 118 16.64 8.67 -2.75
N VAL A 119 16.50 9.85 -2.14
CA VAL A 119 15.40 10.78 -2.44
C VAL A 119 15.36 11.15 -3.93
N THR A 120 16.52 11.32 -4.56
CA THR A 120 16.63 11.62 -5.99
C THR A 120 15.91 10.58 -6.85
N VAL A 121 16.12 9.28 -6.57
CA VAL A 121 15.44 8.21 -7.31
C VAL A 121 13.95 8.13 -6.95
N LEU A 122 13.57 8.43 -5.70
CA LEU A 122 12.15 8.55 -5.33
C LEU A 122 11.44 9.63 -6.16
N VAL A 123 12.07 10.81 -6.28
CA VAL A 123 11.54 11.96 -7.02
C VAL A 123 11.47 11.68 -8.51
N GLN A 124 12.53 11.09 -9.08
CA GLN A 124 12.56 10.67 -10.48
C GLN A 124 11.38 9.73 -10.81
N HIS A 125 11.20 8.66 -10.02
CA HIS A 125 10.10 7.74 -10.26
C HIS A 125 8.72 8.39 -10.01
N ASN A 126 8.62 9.33 -9.06
CA ASN A 126 7.38 10.07 -8.86
C ASN A 126 6.99 10.86 -10.12
N ALA A 127 7.94 11.60 -10.71
CA ALA A 127 7.72 12.35 -11.94
C ALA A 127 7.34 11.45 -13.12
N MET A 128 7.99 10.28 -13.25
CA MET A 128 7.65 9.29 -14.30
C MET A 128 6.20 8.79 -14.18
N VAL A 129 5.75 8.48 -12.96
CA VAL A 129 4.36 8.05 -12.71
C VAL A 129 3.37 9.19 -12.89
N GLN A 130 3.70 10.40 -12.44
CA GLN A 130 2.86 11.59 -12.63
C GLN A 130 2.64 11.87 -14.12
N ALA A 131 3.68 11.83 -14.94
CA ALA A 131 3.53 12.02 -16.39
C ALA A 131 2.56 11.00 -17.02
N GLN A 132 2.63 9.72 -16.61
CA GLN A 132 1.64 8.73 -17.02
C GLN A 132 0.23 9.07 -16.51
N ARG A 133 0.11 9.50 -15.25
CA ARG A 133 -1.17 9.84 -14.65
C ARG A 133 -1.83 11.03 -15.34
N ASP A 134 -1.07 12.09 -15.60
CA ASP A 134 -1.51 13.34 -16.22
C ASP A 134 -2.05 13.11 -17.63
N SER A 135 -1.33 12.33 -18.43
CA SER A 135 -1.78 11.93 -19.77
C SER A 135 -3.09 11.12 -19.77
N SER A 136 -3.47 10.54 -18.62
CA SER A 136 -4.65 9.69 -18.45
C SER A 136 -5.81 10.38 -17.73
N LEU A 137 -5.67 11.63 -17.27
CA LEU A 137 -6.68 12.31 -16.44
C LEU A 137 -8.03 12.49 -17.14
N ARG A 138 -8.03 12.67 -18.47
CA ARG A 138 -9.28 12.76 -19.25
C ARG A 138 -10.06 11.45 -19.27
N GLN A 139 -9.38 10.30 -19.30
CA GLN A 139 -10.02 8.98 -19.33
C GLN A 139 -10.38 8.49 -17.93
N ALA A 140 -9.52 8.77 -16.96
CA ALA A 140 -9.73 8.39 -15.57
C ALA A 140 -9.40 9.58 -14.66
N PRO A 141 -10.37 10.41 -14.25
CA PRO A 141 -10.15 11.54 -13.37
C PRO A 141 -9.57 11.15 -12.00
N LEU A 142 -9.05 12.13 -11.26
CA LEU A 142 -8.63 11.92 -9.87
C LEU A 142 -9.80 11.38 -9.02
N GLY A 143 -9.49 10.50 -8.06
CA GLY A 143 -10.51 9.84 -7.23
C GLY A 143 -11.05 8.53 -7.79
N GLN A 144 -10.75 8.19 -9.05
CA GLN A 144 -10.97 6.83 -9.55
C GLN A 144 -9.86 5.86 -9.10
N LEU A 145 -10.18 4.57 -9.03
CA LEU A 145 -9.21 3.54 -8.64
C LEU A 145 -8.12 3.38 -9.70
N VAL A 146 -6.86 3.63 -9.29
CA VAL A 146 -5.66 3.49 -10.13
C VAL A 146 -4.73 2.41 -9.58
N ALA A 147 -4.19 1.57 -10.47
CA ALA A 147 -3.28 0.50 -10.10
C ALA A 147 -2.12 0.25 -11.06
N GLY A 148 -1.22 -0.68 -10.69
CA GLY A 148 -0.12 -1.18 -11.54
C GLY A 148 1.24 -0.49 -11.36
N HIS A 149 1.30 0.77 -10.93
CA HIS A 149 2.52 1.59 -11.03
C HIS A 149 3.48 1.54 -9.82
N LYS A 150 3.11 0.89 -8.71
CA LYS A 150 3.98 0.65 -7.54
C LYS A 150 3.88 -0.80 -7.06
N LYS A 151 4.81 -1.21 -6.20
CA LYS A 151 4.72 -2.42 -5.36
C LYS A 151 3.99 -2.07 -4.07
N ASP A 152 2.91 -2.76 -3.77
CA ASP A 152 2.24 -2.67 -2.47
C ASP A 152 3.14 -3.21 -1.35
N VAL A 153 3.23 -2.48 -0.24
CA VAL A 153 3.61 -3.06 1.05
C VAL A 153 2.40 -3.78 1.63
N VAL A 154 2.48 -5.11 1.76
CA VAL A 154 1.31 -5.96 2.03
C VAL A 154 1.34 -6.64 3.40
N LEU A 155 0.17 -6.95 3.94
CA LEU A 155 0.01 -7.93 5.01
C LEU A 155 0.20 -9.34 4.44
N SER A 156 1.01 -10.14 5.13
CA SER A 156 1.31 -11.52 4.77
C SER A 156 1.81 -12.27 6.01
N ASP A 157 1.66 -13.59 6.02
CA ASP A 157 2.26 -14.42 7.07
C ASP A 157 3.80 -14.46 7.00
N ARG A 158 4.37 -13.96 5.90
CA ARG A 158 5.82 -13.79 5.69
C ARG A 158 6.40 -12.54 6.35
N MET A 159 5.57 -11.69 6.98
CA MET A 159 6.02 -10.48 7.70
C MET A 159 6.90 -10.80 8.91
N VAL A 160 6.75 -12.00 9.49
CA VAL A 160 7.57 -12.48 10.60
C VAL A 160 8.18 -13.80 10.17
N ASN A 161 9.51 -13.86 10.10
CA ASN A 161 10.19 -15.09 9.70
C ASN A 161 10.22 -16.12 10.84
N ALA A 162 10.72 -17.33 10.56
CA ALA A 162 10.80 -18.41 11.56
C ALA A 162 11.61 -18.06 12.83
N ARG A 163 12.49 -17.05 12.76
CA ARG A 163 13.29 -16.55 13.90
C ARG A 163 12.58 -15.42 14.67
N GLY A 164 11.35 -15.06 14.31
CA GLY A 164 10.62 -13.95 14.92
C GLY A 164 11.00 -12.56 14.40
N ASN A 165 11.87 -12.47 13.39
CA ASN A 165 12.31 -11.19 12.85
C ASN A 165 11.28 -10.63 11.88
N VAL A 166 11.01 -9.33 12.00
CA VAL A 166 10.10 -8.59 11.12
C VAL A 166 10.77 -8.33 9.78
N ARG A 167 10.01 -8.47 8.68
CA ARG A 167 10.43 -8.22 7.31
C ARG A 167 9.37 -7.41 6.60
N VAL A 168 9.76 -6.40 5.82
CA VAL A 168 8.82 -5.76 4.90
C VAL A 168 8.44 -6.78 3.82
N VAL A 169 7.17 -6.85 3.48
CA VAL A 169 6.67 -7.73 2.43
C VAL A 169 6.12 -6.85 1.32
N ILE A 170 6.66 -7.03 0.12
CA ILE A 170 6.27 -6.27 -1.07
C ILE A 170 5.72 -7.19 -2.14
N TYR A 171 4.75 -6.67 -2.90
CA TYR A 171 4.07 -7.38 -3.98
C TYR A 171 3.56 -6.40 -5.04
N GLY A 172 3.42 -6.81 -6.30
CA GLY A 172 2.68 -6.04 -7.30
C GLY A 172 3.55 -5.58 -8.46
N TRP A 173 3.43 -4.31 -8.86
CA TRP A 173 3.81 -3.86 -10.21
C TRP A 173 3.18 -4.73 -11.29
N HIS A 174 1.86 -4.70 -11.35
CA HIS A 174 1.09 -5.49 -12.30
C HIS A 174 1.26 -4.99 -13.73
N ARG A 175 1.71 -5.89 -14.61
CA ARG A 175 1.71 -5.69 -16.06
C ARG A 175 0.27 -5.62 -16.59
N PRO A 176 0.03 -5.05 -17.79
CA PRO A 176 -1.30 -4.99 -18.42
C PRO A 176 -2.07 -6.31 -18.46
N ASN A 177 -1.37 -7.45 -18.49
CA ASN A 177 -1.97 -8.79 -18.45
C ASN A 177 -2.33 -9.28 -17.02
N GLY A 178 -2.26 -8.41 -16.01
CA GLY A 178 -2.54 -8.75 -14.62
C GLY A 178 -1.40 -9.44 -13.87
N LYS A 179 -0.29 -9.81 -14.53
CA LYS A 179 0.83 -10.48 -13.85
C LYS A 179 1.69 -9.47 -13.08
N ALA A 180 1.85 -9.68 -11.77
CA ALA A 180 2.80 -8.92 -10.96
C ALA A 180 4.26 -9.15 -11.42
N ILE A 181 5.03 -8.07 -11.57
CA ILE A 181 6.48 -8.12 -11.76
C ILE A 181 7.16 -8.53 -10.46
N GLN A 182 6.70 -7.97 -9.34
CA GLN A 182 7.19 -8.33 -8.01
C GLN A 182 6.32 -9.45 -7.42
N PRO A 183 6.79 -10.71 -7.37
CA PRO A 183 6.14 -11.73 -6.57
C PRO A 183 6.23 -11.41 -5.08
N LEU A 184 5.45 -12.10 -4.26
CA LEU A 184 5.42 -11.88 -2.82
C LEU A 184 6.81 -12.08 -2.20
N TYR A 185 7.44 -10.99 -1.78
CA TYR A 185 8.86 -10.96 -1.42
C TYR A 185 9.08 -10.34 -0.04
N ASN A 186 9.85 -11.02 0.81
CA ASN A 186 10.20 -10.59 2.17
C ASN A 186 11.72 -10.56 2.42
N GLY A 187 12.52 -10.39 1.36
CA GLY A 187 13.99 -10.40 1.42
C GLY A 187 14.62 -9.13 2.00
N HIS A 188 13.84 -8.10 2.27
CA HIS A 188 14.33 -6.84 2.84
C HIS A 188 14.08 -6.72 4.35
N ARG A 189 14.94 -5.93 5.00
CA ARG A 189 14.77 -5.49 6.40
C ARG A 189 13.53 -4.58 6.54
N PRO A 190 12.93 -4.47 7.73
CA PRO A 190 11.69 -3.71 7.91
C PRO A 190 11.83 -2.18 7.69
N ASP A 191 13.06 -1.67 7.75
CA ASP A 191 13.44 -0.28 7.47
C ASP A 191 13.80 -0.03 5.99
N TRP A 192 13.77 -1.06 5.14
CA TRP A 192 13.99 -0.88 3.71
C TRP A 192 12.85 -0.11 3.05
N VAL A 193 13.21 0.92 2.29
CA VAL A 193 12.29 1.73 1.48
C VAL A 193 13.02 2.16 0.22
N ASP A 194 12.49 1.75 -0.93
CA ASP A 194 12.95 2.23 -2.23
C ASP A 194 11.81 2.95 -2.99
N TYR A 195 12.14 3.49 -4.15
CA TYR A 195 11.20 4.26 -5.00
C TYR A 195 9.95 3.47 -5.42
N SER A 196 10.02 2.14 -5.40
CA SER A 196 8.95 1.27 -5.91
C SER A 196 7.85 1.02 -4.88
N HIS A 197 8.11 1.28 -3.59
CA HIS A 197 7.13 1.07 -2.53
C HIS A 197 5.92 1.99 -2.69
N GLY A 198 4.73 1.40 -2.58
CA GLY A 198 3.43 2.07 -2.56
C GLY A 198 2.62 1.58 -1.37
N ILE A 199 1.87 2.50 -0.75
CA ILE A 199 1.02 2.20 0.40
C ILE A 199 -0.44 2.32 -0.02
N ARG A 200 -1.15 1.20 -0.10
CA ARG A 200 -2.62 1.18 -0.20
C ARG A 200 -3.26 0.97 1.16
N LEU A 201 -4.35 1.69 1.38
CA LEU A 201 -5.12 1.61 2.60
C LEU A 201 -6.53 1.10 2.31
N LEU A 202 -6.90 0.07 3.05
CA LEU A 202 -8.21 -0.55 3.10
C LEU A 202 -8.88 -0.13 4.42
N GLN A 203 -10.12 0.38 4.36
CA GLN A 203 -10.86 0.73 5.57
C GLN A 203 -10.97 -0.50 6.50
N ARG A 204 -10.78 -0.30 7.81
CA ARG A 204 -10.79 -1.40 8.79
C ARG A 204 -12.14 -2.14 8.83
N ARG A 205 -13.25 -1.43 8.60
CA ARG A 205 -14.62 -1.96 8.57
C ARG A 205 -14.92 -2.44 7.16
N VAL A 206 -15.49 -3.64 7.07
CA VAL A 206 -15.89 -4.30 5.81
C VAL A 206 -17.24 -4.98 6.04
N TRP A 207 -17.88 -5.44 4.96
CA TRP A 207 -19.18 -6.14 5.03
C TRP A 207 -19.05 -7.49 4.33
N VAL A 208 -19.42 -8.57 5.00
CA VAL A 208 -19.52 -9.91 4.41
C VAL A 208 -20.99 -10.28 4.36
N ASP A 209 -21.51 -10.54 3.17
CA ASP A 209 -22.94 -10.77 2.90
C ASP A 209 -23.84 -9.72 3.57
N GLY A 210 -23.47 -8.45 3.40
CA GLY A 210 -24.18 -7.31 4.00
C GLY A 210 -23.96 -7.10 5.50
N LYS A 211 -23.34 -8.05 6.23
CA LYS A 211 -23.12 -7.95 7.68
C LYS A 211 -21.79 -7.25 8.00
N PRO A 212 -21.78 -6.20 8.85
CA PRO A 212 -20.55 -5.47 9.15
C PRO A 212 -19.59 -6.30 10.01
N THR A 213 -18.32 -6.30 9.63
CA THR A 213 -17.22 -6.92 10.37
C THR A 213 -15.92 -6.10 10.21
N THR A 214 -14.76 -6.69 10.46
CA THR A 214 -13.47 -6.03 10.28
C THR A 214 -12.51 -6.89 9.47
N VAL A 215 -11.60 -6.24 8.73
CA VAL A 215 -10.50 -6.90 8.01
C VAL A 215 -9.77 -7.92 8.90
N ARG A 216 -9.49 -7.57 10.17
CA ARG A 216 -8.82 -8.48 11.11
C ARG A 216 -9.61 -9.77 11.35
N ARG A 217 -10.94 -9.66 11.52
CA ARG A 217 -11.80 -10.83 11.79
C ARG A 217 -11.80 -11.75 10.57
N VAL A 218 -12.05 -11.18 9.38
CA VAL A 218 -12.04 -11.92 8.11
C VAL A 218 -10.70 -12.65 7.92
N LEU A 219 -9.58 -11.92 8.02
CA LEU A 219 -8.24 -12.48 7.82
C LEU A 219 -7.85 -13.56 8.84
N ARG A 220 -8.51 -13.69 10.00
CA ARG A 220 -8.16 -14.67 11.05
C ARG A 220 -9.14 -15.84 11.16
N SER A 221 -10.11 -15.92 10.26
CA SER A 221 -11.19 -16.91 10.29
C SER A 221 -11.25 -17.67 8.97
N ASP A 222 -12.19 -18.61 8.85
CA ASP A 222 -12.47 -19.34 7.61
C ASP A 222 -12.94 -18.42 6.47
N TRP A 223 -13.33 -17.18 6.80
CA TRP A 223 -13.61 -16.12 5.83
C TRP A 223 -12.36 -15.55 5.15
N HIS A 224 -11.15 -15.99 5.52
CA HIS A 224 -9.90 -15.49 4.94
C HIS A 224 -9.87 -15.52 3.41
N PRO A 225 -10.50 -16.47 2.66
CA PRO A 225 -10.45 -16.47 1.21
C PRO A 225 -10.98 -15.18 0.58
N LEU A 226 -11.82 -14.41 1.29
CA LEU A 226 -12.32 -13.11 0.82
C LEU A 226 -11.24 -12.01 0.79
N LEU A 227 -10.15 -12.16 1.55
CA LEU A 227 -9.09 -11.15 1.66
C LEU A 227 -7.66 -11.73 1.64
N SER A 228 -7.46 -13.03 1.65
CA SER A 228 -6.16 -13.69 1.75
C SER A 228 -6.17 -15.01 1.01
N ASP A 229 -5.12 -15.24 0.25
CA ASP A 229 -4.80 -16.49 -0.42
C ASP A 229 -3.59 -17.20 0.21
N GLU A 230 -3.20 -16.78 1.41
CA GLU A 230 -2.16 -17.43 2.24
C GLU A 230 -2.75 -18.29 3.37
N GLY A 231 -4.08 -18.43 3.43
CA GLY A 231 -4.77 -18.95 4.61
C GLY A 231 -5.15 -17.86 5.61
N PRO A 232 -5.66 -18.25 6.80
CA PRO A 232 -5.85 -17.33 7.92
C PRO A 232 -4.51 -16.75 8.38
N LEU A 233 -4.40 -15.43 8.44
CA LEU A 233 -3.16 -14.75 8.82
C LEU A 233 -2.95 -14.76 10.35
N ARG A 234 -1.78 -15.24 10.77
CA ARG A 234 -1.30 -15.19 12.16
C ARG A 234 -1.02 -13.75 12.59
N HIS A 235 -0.56 -12.91 11.66
CA HIS A 235 -0.32 -11.49 11.89
C HIS A 235 -1.10 -10.62 10.90
N THR A 236 -1.96 -9.75 11.41
CA THR A 236 -2.81 -8.83 10.59
C THR A 236 -2.39 -7.37 10.70
N ARG A 237 -1.17 -7.15 11.19
CA ARG A 237 -0.52 -5.83 11.32
C ARG A 237 0.98 -5.99 11.48
N TYR A 238 1.74 -5.02 11.02
CA TYR A 238 3.15 -4.90 11.40
C TYR A 238 3.30 -4.39 12.86
N PRO A 239 4.39 -4.73 13.56
CA PRO A 239 4.62 -4.29 14.94
C PRO A 239 5.14 -2.85 15.06
N THR A 240 4.34 -1.92 15.57
CA THR A 240 4.66 -0.48 15.58
C THR A 240 5.53 0.02 16.75
N SER A 241 6.11 -0.87 17.55
CA SER A 241 6.85 -0.48 18.76
C SER A 241 8.21 0.17 18.45
N ARG A 242 8.67 1.08 19.32
CA ARG A 242 9.94 1.82 19.15
C ARG A 242 11.18 0.92 19.11
N ARG A 243 11.12 -0.30 19.65
CA ARG A 243 12.25 -1.24 19.70
C ARG A 243 12.77 -1.60 18.30
N PHE A 244 11.91 -1.62 17.29
CA PHE A 244 12.27 -1.93 15.90
C PHE A 244 12.94 -0.76 15.14
N TYR A 245 13.07 0.42 15.75
CA TYR A 245 13.84 1.54 15.21
C TYR A 245 15.28 1.62 15.77
N ARG A 246 15.68 0.71 16.67
CA ARG A 246 16.97 0.82 17.39
C ARG A 246 18.17 0.28 16.62
N ASP A 247 17.95 -0.50 15.55
CA ASP A 247 18.99 -1.22 14.82
C ASP A 247 19.34 -0.59 13.45
N ALA A 248 18.98 0.69 13.28
CA ALA A 248 19.44 1.54 12.18
C ALA A 248 20.56 2.46 12.68
N ARG A 249 21.63 1.85 13.22
CA ARG A 249 22.93 2.49 13.41
C ARG A 249 23.85 2.04 12.29
#